data_AF-A0A7Y7TN61-F1
#
_entry.id   AF-A0A7Y7TN61-F1
#
_cell.length_a   1.000
_cell.length_b   1.000
_cell.length_c   1.000
_cell.angle_alpha   90.00
_cell.angle_beta   90.00
_cell.angle_gamma   90.00
#
_symmetry.space_group_name_H-M   'P 1'
#
loop_
_entity.id
_entity.type
_entity.pdbx_description
1 polymer ?
#
loop_
_entity_poly.entity_id
_entity_poly.type
_entity_poly.pdbx_seq_one_letter_code
_entity_poly.pdbx_strand_id
1 'polypeptide(L)'
;MLFFTDSDIKMTDEEFVLLRDLIYNYSGLYFAEENRYLLERRLSPRLSHHQLVTFHDYYYYLKYDVSREQELSDIMDLLTTNETYFFRESFQLKAFTEEIIPELIAAKIKNGDKTLRIWSAGCSTGEEPYTIAILLLEMPALAGWKIEIIGTDISQRVLHHARKGVYGNSSFRVTEPHFKSRYFHEQDGGYRVNDRIREIVTFSRLNLYDSNKFLFLGKMDLIFCRNVIIYFDIMSKKRVIEHFYTTLHPGGFLLLGHSESLMNITTAFKLRHFKNDMVYEKPLLSGSVVK
;
A
#
# COMPACT_ATOMS: atom_id res chain seq x y z
N MET A 1 30.21 2.33 -29.03
CA MET A 1 28.80 2.65 -28.76
C MET A 1 27.98 1.58 -29.47
N LEU A 2 27.70 0.47 -28.79
CA LEU A 2 26.90 -0.62 -29.36
C LEU A 2 25.44 -0.32 -29.01
N PHE A 3 24.68 0.06 -30.03
CA PHE A 3 23.22 0.08 -29.95
C PHE A 3 22.77 -1.39 -29.91
N PHE A 4 22.43 -1.88 -28.72
CA PHE A 4 21.61 -3.08 -28.62
C PHE A 4 20.25 -2.70 -29.21
N THR A 5 19.98 -3.21 -30.41
CA THR A 5 18.61 -3.32 -30.91
C THR A 5 17.84 -4.12 -29.86
N ASP A 6 16.75 -3.56 -29.32
CA ASP A 6 15.80 -4.30 -28.49
C ASP A 6 15.39 -5.56 -29.27
N SER A 7 16.01 -6.69 -28.96
CA SER A 7 15.54 -7.97 -29.44
C SER A 7 14.19 -8.15 -28.79
N ASP A 8 13.14 -8.17 -29.61
CA ASP A 8 11.76 -8.34 -29.19
C ASP A 8 11.57 -9.81 -28.76
N ILE A 9 12.22 -10.20 -27.64
CA ILE A 9 12.14 -11.56 -27.08
C ILE A 9 10.68 -11.80 -26.76
N LYS A 10 10.09 -12.81 -27.41
CA LYS A 10 8.68 -13.18 -27.24
C LYS A 10 8.53 -14.23 -26.16
N MET A 11 7.53 -14.03 -25.31
CA MET A 11 7.12 -14.95 -24.28
C MET A 11 6.14 -15.97 -24.87
N THR A 12 6.48 -17.25 -24.75
CA THR A 12 5.56 -18.35 -25.06
C THR A 12 4.47 -18.49 -23.99
N ASP A 13 3.41 -19.25 -24.28
CA ASP A 13 2.34 -19.49 -23.30
C ASP A 13 2.83 -20.28 -22.08
N GLU A 14 3.74 -21.23 -22.30
CA GLU A 14 4.35 -22.01 -21.23
C GLU A 14 5.21 -21.12 -20.31
N GLU A 15 6.06 -20.27 -20.89
CA GLU A 15 6.88 -19.31 -20.12
C GLU A 15 6.02 -18.29 -19.38
N PHE A 16 4.92 -17.84 -19.98
CA PHE A 16 3.97 -16.96 -19.33
C PHE A 16 3.37 -17.60 -18.08
N VAL A 17 2.88 -18.83 -18.17
CA VAL A 17 2.32 -19.57 -17.02
C VAL A 17 3.37 -19.73 -15.93
N LEU A 18 4.60 -20.13 -16.28
CA LEU A 18 5.70 -20.31 -15.32
C LEU A 18 6.03 -19.02 -14.57
N LEU A 19 6.17 -17.89 -15.28
CA LEU A 19 6.50 -16.60 -14.69
C LEU A 19 5.32 -16.02 -13.90
N ARG A 20 4.09 -16.10 -14.43
CA ARG A 20 2.87 -15.69 -13.74
C ARG A 20 2.76 -16.39 -12.40
N ASP A 21 2.89 -17.72 -12.38
CA ASP A 21 2.72 -18.51 -11.17
C ASP A 21 3.85 -18.25 -10.16
N LEU A 22 5.08 -18.03 -10.63
CA LEU A 22 6.20 -17.64 -9.77
C LEU A 22 5.96 -16.28 -9.11
N ILE A 23 5.55 -15.27 -9.90
CA ILE A 23 5.25 -13.92 -9.42
C ILE A 23 4.05 -13.93 -8.46
N TYR A 24 3.01 -14.70 -8.79
CA TYR A 24 1.84 -14.90 -7.96
C TYR A 24 2.21 -15.51 -6.61
N ASN A 25 3.01 -16.57 -6.60
CA ASN A 25 3.47 -17.20 -5.35
C ASN A 25 4.35 -16.27 -4.51
N TYR A 26 5.11 -15.38 -5.14
CA TYR A 26 5.93 -14.40 -4.44
C TYR A 26 5.08 -13.26 -3.86
N SER A 27 4.16 -12.69 -4.62
CA SER A 27 3.56 -11.36 -4.36
C SER A 27 2.04 -11.35 -4.18
N GLY A 28 1.35 -12.43 -4.54
CA GLY A 28 -0.11 -12.48 -4.69
C GLY A 28 -0.66 -11.76 -5.92
N LEU A 29 0.17 -11.06 -6.70
CA LEU A 29 -0.24 -10.38 -7.92
C LEU A 29 -0.63 -11.41 -8.99
N TYR A 30 -1.84 -11.27 -9.53
CA TYR A 30 -2.35 -12.16 -10.56
C TYR A 30 -2.39 -11.46 -11.92
N PHE A 31 -1.70 -12.04 -12.90
CA PHE A 31 -1.73 -11.59 -14.29
C PHE A 31 -2.62 -12.55 -15.10
N ALA A 32 -3.80 -12.07 -15.50
CA ALA A 32 -4.67 -12.80 -16.41
C ALA A 32 -4.03 -12.93 -17.81
N GLU A 33 -4.49 -13.89 -18.62
CA GLU A 33 -3.87 -14.23 -19.92
C GLU A 33 -3.85 -13.03 -20.88
N GLU A 34 -4.88 -12.20 -20.87
CA GLU A 34 -4.96 -10.96 -21.64
C GLU A 34 -3.85 -9.95 -21.28
N ASN A 35 -3.23 -10.08 -20.10
CA ASN A 35 -2.14 -9.24 -19.63
C ASN A 35 -0.75 -9.85 -19.92
N ARG A 36 -0.64 -10.95 -20.68
CA ARG A 36 0.66 -11.54 -21.08
C ARG A 36 1.59 -10.51 -21.71
N TYR A 37 1.08 -9.71 -22.64
CA TYR A 37 1.87 -8.67 -23.31
C TYR A 37 2.43 -7.63 -22.31
N LEU A 38 1.67 -7.31 -21.25
CA LEU A 38 2.15 -6.40 -20.22
C LEU A 38 3.30 -7.02 -19.42
N LEU A 39 3.20 -8.31 -19.11
CA LEU A 39 4.24 -9.05 -18.39
C LEU A 39 5.50 -9.18 -19.23
N GLU A 40 5.38 -9.58 -20.50
CA GLU A 40 6.47 -9.60 -21.49
C GLU A 40 7.18 -8.25 -21.52
N ARG A 41 6.46 -7.18 -21.87
CA ARG A 41 7.05 -5.84 -22.03
C ARG A 41 7.76 -5.33 -20.79
N ARG A 42 7.25 -5.65 -19.59
CA ARG A 42 7.85 -5.20 -18.32
C ARG A 42 9.07 -6.02 -17.91
N LEU A 43 9.14 -7.29 -18.29
CA LEU A 43 10.25 -8.17 -17.94
C LEU A 43 11.37 -8.19 -19.00
N SER A 44 11.08 -7.93 -20.28
CA SER A 44 12.11 -7.93 -21.34
C SER A 44 13.36 -7.09 -21.02
N PRO A 45 13.26 -5.86 -20.44
CA PRO A 45 14.46 -5.10 -20.06
C PRO A 45 15.34 -5.80 -19.02
N ARG A 46 14.77 -6.66 -18.17
CA ARG A 46 15.53 -7.45 -17.18
C ARG A 46 16.27 -8.61 -17.82
N LEU A 47 15.69 -9.25 -18.84
CA LEU A 47 16.40 -10.26 -19.63
C LEU A 47 17.64 -9.65 -20.28
N SER A 48 17.49 -8.49 -20.92
CA SER A 48 18.62 -7.77 -21.53
C SER A 48 19.68 -7.35 -20.49
N HIS A 49 19.25 -6.90 -19.30
CA HIS A 49 20.16 -6.55 -18.20
C HIS A 49 21.01 -7.75 -17.75
N HIS A 50 20.41 -8.93 -17.66
CA HIS A 50 21.07 -10.18 -17.25
C HIS A 50 21.68 -10.97 -18.42
N GLN A 51 21.62 -10.43 -19.65
CA GLN A 51 22.14 -11.08 -20.86
C GLN A 51 21.50 -12.46 -21.13
N LEU A 52 20.22 -12.61 -20.79
CA LEU A 52 19.44 -13.82 -21.01
C LEU A 52 18.71 -13.76 -22.35
N VAL A 53 18.61 -14.91 -23.02
CA VAL A 53 18.08 -15.01 -24.39
C VAL A 53 16.64 -15.49 -24.46
N THR A 54 16.13 -16.14 -23.40
CA THR A 54 14.73 -16.60 -23.31
C THR A 54 14.08 -16.27 -21.96
N PHE A 55 12.74 -16.25 -21.92
CA PHE A 55 12.01 -16.11 -20.67
C PHE A 55 12.10 -17.36 -19.80
N HIS A 56 12.34 -18.52 -20.41
CA HIS A 56 12.65 -19.75 -19.69
C HIS A 56 13.95 -19.62 -18.90
N ASP A 57 15.03 -19.08 -19.50
CA ASP A 57 16.29 -18.81 -18.79
C ASP A 57 16.05 -17.84 -17.61
N TYR A 58 15.21 -16.83 -17.83
CA TYR A 58 14.86 -15.88 -16.77
C TYR A 58 14.04 -16.50 -15.65
N TYR A 59 13.13 -17.42 -15.97
CA TYR A 59 12.43 -18.22 -14.97
C TYR A 59 13.40 -19.07 -14.13
N TYR A 60 14.39 -19.72 -14.76
CA TYR A 60 15.42 -20.46 -14.02
C TYR A 60 16.26 -19.54 -13.12
N TYR A 61 16.64 -18.36 -13.62
CA TYR A 61 17.34 -17.35 -12.84
C TYR A 61 16.55 -16.95 -11.59
N LEU A 62 15.26 -16.61 -11.74
CA LEU A 62 14.38 -16.26 -10.63
C LEU A 62 14.14 -17.40 -9.63
N LYS A 63 14.32 -18.65 -10.05
CA LYS A 63 14.01 -19.82 -9.21
C LYS A 63 15.24 -20.35 -8.46
N TYR A 64 16.41 -20.33 -9.08
CA TYR A 64 17.58 -21.06 -8.60
C TYR A 64 18.84 -20.23 -8.38
N ASP A 65 18.93 -19.02 -8.95
CA ASP A 65 20.13 -18.19 -8.78
C ASP A 65 20.28 -17.70 -7.33
N VAL A 66 21.51 -17.47 -6.89
CA VAL A 66 21.80 -16.90 -5.55
C VAL A 66 21.22 -15.49 -5.38
N SER A 67 21.06 -14.75 -6.47
CA SER A 67 20.56 -13.38 -6.51
C SER A 67 19.03 -13.31 -6.64
N ARG A 68 18.33 -14.45 -6.65
CA ARG A 68 16.89 -14.53 -6.93
C ARG A 68 16.03 -13.61 -6.06
N GLU A 69 16.34 -13.46 -4.77
CA GLU A 69 15.53 -12.64 -3.87
C GLU A 69 15.65 -11.15 -4.19
N GLN A 70 16.85 -10.71 -4.62
CA GLN A 70 17.07 -9.34 -5.08
C GLN A 70 16.36 -9.11 -6.42
N GLU A 71 16.46 -10.05 -7.35
CA GLU A 71 15.78 -9.92 -8.64
C GLU A 71 14.25 -9.91 -8.49
N LEU A 72 13.69 -10.82 -7.69
CA LEU A 72 12.26 -10.86 -7.38
C LEU A 72 11.80 -9.53 -6.79
N SER A 73 12.64 -8.95 -5.92
CA SER A 73 12.44 -7.61 -5.38
C SER A 73 12.42 -6.53 -6.47
N ASP A 74 13.37 -6.54 -7.40
CA ASP A 74 13.52 -5.53 -8.44
C ASP A 74 12.37 -5.58 -9.46
N ILE A 75 11.92 -6.78 -9.84
CA ILE A 75 10.80 -6.89 -10.79
C ILE A 75 9.49 -6.36 -10.20
N MET A 76 9.30 -6.36 -8.88
CA MET A 76 8.12 -5.75 -8.27
C MET A 76 8.05 -4.25 -8.57
N ASP A 77 9.19 -3.56 -8.69
CA ASP A 77 9.20 -2.14 -9.07
C ASP A 77 8.68 -1.91 -10.50
N LEU A 78 8.83 -2.91 -11.38
CA LEU A 78 8.38 -2.87 -12.77
C LEU A 78 6.93 -3.35 -12.94
N LEU A 79 6.54 -4.35 -12.16
CA LEU A 79 5.26 -5.04 -12.27
C LEU A 79 4.13 -4.35 -11.50
N THR A 80 4.44 -3.51 -10.52
CA THR A 80 3.44 -2.73 -9.79
C THR A 80 2.97 -1.51 -10.60
N THR A 81 1.68 -1.22 -10.49
CA THR A 81 1.08 0.02 -11.03
C THR A 81 0.93 1.00 -9.87
N ASN A 82 1.52 2.19 -10.01
CA ASN A 82 1.76 3.13 -8.91
C ASN A 82 1.09 4.49 -9.18
N GLU A 83 -0.22 4.52 -9.38
CA GLU A 83 -0.94 5.79 -9.50
C GLU A 83 -1.38 6.29 -8.12
N THR A 84 -0.84 7.40 -7.67
CA THR A 84 -1.23 8.05 -6.41
C THR A 84 -1.08 9.57 -6.48
N TYR A 85 -1.71 10.26 -5.52
CA TYR A 85 -1.71 11.71 -5.39
C TYR A 85 -2.27 12.15 -4.04
N PHE A 86 -1.92 13.36 -3.62
CA PHE A 86 -2.36 13.92 -2.36
C PHE A 86 -3.89 14.14 -2.35
N PHE A 87 -4.50 13.85 -1.20
CA PHE A 87 -5.94 14.04 -0.96
C PHE A 87 -6.85 13.26 -1.94
N ARG A 88 -6.39 12.11 -2.42
CA ARG A 88 -7.19 11.17 -3.23
C ARG A 88 -8.42 10.68 -2.45
N GLU A 89 -9.58 10.63 -3.12
CA GLU A 89 -10.89 10.20 -2.58
C GLU A 89 -11.38 11.03 -1.38
N SER A 90 -11.76 12.28 -1.65
CA SER A 90 -12.15 13.26 -0.63
C SER A 90 -13.30 12.83 0.29
N PHE A 91 -14.28 12.04 -0.20
CA PHE A 91 -15.39 11.55 0.62
C PHE A 91 -14.92 10.62 1.75
N GLN A 92 -14.02 9.68 1.43
CA GLN A 92 -13.43 8.80 2.43
C GLN A 92 -12.54 9.55 3.42
N LEU A 93 -11.79 10.56 2.95
CA LEU A 93 -10.99 11.42 3.83
C LEU A 93 -11.86 12.23 4.79
N LYS A 94 -13.06 12.66 4.37
CA LYS A 94 -14.05 13.29 5.26
C LYS A 94 -14.57 12.33 6.31
N ALA A 95 -14.96 11.11 5.92
CA ALA A 95 -15.37 10.08 6.88
C ALA A 95 -14.26 9.80 7.90
N PHE A 96 -13.01 9.73 7.42
CA PHE A 96 -11.82 9.57 8.26
C PHE A 96 -11.70 10.69 9.32
N THR A 97 -11.75 11.96 8.93
CA THR A 97 -11.54 13.08 9.85
C THR A 97 -12.75 13.45 10.71
N GLU A 98 -13.96 13.35 10.15
CA GLU A 98 -15.19 13.85 10.79
C GLU A 98 -15.90 12.77 11.62
N GLU A 99 -15.66 11.49 11.34
CA GLU A 99 -16.45 10.38 11.92
C GLU A 99 -15.54 9.33 12.59
N ILE A 100 -14.56 8.77 11.85
CA ILE A 100 -13.73 7.65 12.31
C ILE A 100 -12.75 8.05 13.41
N ILE A 101 -11.95 9.10 13.18
CA ILE A 101 -10.99 9.55 14.20
C ILE A 101 -11.69 9.98 15.49
N PRO A 102 -12.78 10.78 15.47
CA PRO A 102 -13.54 11.10 16.68
C PRO A 102 -14.02 9.87 17.45
N GLU A 103 -14.52 8.83 16.77
CA GLU A 103 -14.95 7.57 17.41
C GLU A 103 -13.76 6.84 18.07
N LEU A 104 -12.64 6.69 17.34
CA LEU A 104 -11.43 6.04 17.85
C LEU A 104 -10.86 6.76 19.06
N ILE A 105 -10.69 8.10 19.00
CA ILE A 105 -10.07 8.84 20.11
C ILE A 105 -10.95 8.83 21.36
N ALA A 106 -12.28 8.88 21.20
CA ALA A 106 -13.20 8.82 22.33
C ALA A 106 -13.11 7.47 23.06
N ALA A 107 -12.94 6.36 22.33
CA ALA A 107 -12.73 5.04 22.92
C ALA A 107 -11.37 4.95 23.63
N LYS A 108 -10.29 5.46 23.02
CA LYS A 108 -8.94 5.38 23.59
C LYS A 108 -8.75 6.26 24.83
N ILE A 109 -9.36 7.46 24.86
CA ILE A 109 -9.37 8.34 26.03
C ILE A 109 -9.98 7.64 27.25
N LYS A 110 -11.08 6.88 27.07
CA LYS A 110 -11.71 6.12 28.18
C LYS A 110 -10.76 5.09 28.80
N ASN A 111 -9.80 4.60 28.03
CA ASN A 111 -8.79 3.64 28.46
C ASN A 111 -7.46 4.29 28.89
N GLY A 112 -7.39 5.64 28.94
CA GLY A 112 -6.17 6.37 29.27
C GLY A 112 -5.09 6.29 28.19
N ASP A 113 -5.42 5.86 26.98
CA ASP A 113 -4.50 5.72 25.85
C ASP A 113 -4.61 6.93 24.91
N LYS A 114 -3.48 7.63 24.71
CA LYS A 114 -3.35 8.76 23.76
C LYS A 114 -2.40 8.44 22.61
N THR A 115 -2.42 7.19 22.15
CA THR A 115 -1.70 6.73 20.97
C THR A 115 -2.65 6.52 19.80
N LEU A 116 -2.18 6.80 18.59
CA LEU A 116 -2.91 6.50 17.36
C LEU A 116 -1.92 5.88 16.36
N ARG A 117 -2.13 4.61 16.01
CA ARG A 117 -1.30 3.88 15.05
C ARG A 117 -2.09 3.59 13.78
N ILE A 118 -1.61 4.12 12.66
CA ILE A 118 -2.26 4.00 11.36
C ILE A 118 -1.31 3.34 10.38
N TRP A 119 -1.82 2.43 9.57
CA TRP A 119 -1.06 1.77 8.54
C TRP A 119 -1.65 2.04 7.15
N SER A 120 -0.85 2.62 6.25
CA SER A 120 -1.13 2.72 4.82
C SER A 120 -0.39 1.57 4.10
N ALA A 121 -1.17 0.57 3.70
CA ALA A 121 -0.74 -0.65 3.04
C ALA A 121 -0.80 -0.49 1.51
N GLY A 122 0.35 -0.58 0.85
CA GLY A 122 0.50 -0.23 -0.57
C GLY A 122 0.55 1.28 -0.80
N CYS A 123 1.39 1.96 0.00
CA CYS A 123 1.44 3.43 0.06
C CYS A 123 2.07 4.11 -1.18
N SER A 124 2.63 3.33 -2.11
CA SER A 124 3.27 3.81 -3.33
C SER A 124 4.31 4.90 -3.03
N THR A 125 4.28 6.03 -3.73
CA THR A 125 5.21 7.16 -3.57
C THR A 125 4.96 8.02 -2.32
N GLY A 126 4.05 7.64 -1.42
CA GLY A 126 3.91 8.21 -0.08
C GLY A 126 2.88 9.33 0.09
N GLU A 127 2.18 9.73 -0.97
CA GLU A 127 1.15 10.78 -0.90
C GLU A 127 0.03 10.46 0.10
N GLU A 128 -0.39 9.20 0.23
CA GLU A 128 -1.44 8.80 1.18
C GLU A 128 -0.99 8.93 2.65
N PRO A 129 0.13 8.31 3.10
CA PRO A 129 0.65 8.51 4.46
C PRO A 129 0.82 9.98 4.85
N TYR A 130 1.34 10.80 3.94
CA TYR A 130 1.49 12.23 4.19
C TYR A 130 0.17 12.99 4.20
N THR A 131 -0.81 12.61 3.38
CA THR A 131 -2.18 13.15 3.44
C THR A 131 -2.80 12.87 4.81
N ILE A 132 -2.71 11.62 5.29
CA ILE A 132 -3.20 11.20 6.61
C ILE A 132 -2.55 12.05 7.71
N ALA A 133 -1.21 12.18 7.66
CA ALA A 133 -0.45 12.96 8.63
C ALA A 133 -0.88 14.44 8.68
N ILE A 134 -1.04 15.07 7.50
CA ILE A 134 -1.49 16.46 7.39
C ILE A 134 -2.88 16.63 8.00
N LEU A 135 -3.82 15.75 7.64
CA LEU A 135 -5.20 15.82 8.13
C LEU A 135 -5.28 15.67 9.65
N LEU A 136 -4.52 14.74 10.24
CA LEU A 136 -4.50 14.55 11.69
C LEU A 136 -3.90 15.74 12.43
N LEU A 137 -2.86 16.37 11.87
CA LEU A 137 -2.22 17.53 12.49
C LEU A 137 -3.08 18.81 12.40
N GLU A 138 -4.07 18.86 11.50
CA GLU A 138 -5.10 19.91 11.53
C GLU A 138 -6.12 19.71 12.65
N MET A 139 -6.19 18.54 13.31
CA MET A 139 -7.20 18.25 14.33
C MET A 139 -6.74 18.67 15.72
N PRO A 140 -7.32 19.73 16.34
CA PRO A 140 -6.91 20.17 17.68
C PRO A 140 -7.15 19.12 18.77
N ALA A 141 -8.13 18.23 18.57
CA ALA A 141 -8.44 17.13 19.48
C ALA A 141 -7.30 16.12 19.64
N LEU A 142 -6.36 16.09 18.69
CA LEU A 142 -5.16 15.23 18.72
C LEU A 142 -3.94 15.92 19.33
N ALA A 143 -4.08 17.14 19.88
CA ALA A 143 -3.00 17.80 20.60
C ALA A 143 -2.47 16.92 21.74
N GLY A 144 -1.16 16.65 21.72
CA GLY A 144 -0.49 15.80 22.71
C GLY A 144 -0.68 14.29 22.53
N TRP A 145 -1.28 13.84 21.41
CA TRP A 145 -1.32 12.43 21.06
C TRP A 145 0.00 11.97 20.45
N LYS A 146 0.38 10.72 20.73
CA LYS A 146 1.46 10.05 20.00
C LYS A 146 0.88 9.41 18.73
N ILE A 147 1.15 10.02 17.59
CA ILE A 147 0.70 9.55 16.28
C ILE A 147 1.84 8.82 15.60
N GLU A 148 1.57 7.62 15.09
CA GLU A 148 2.49 6.82 14.29
C GLU A 148 1.78 6.38 13.01
N ILE A 149 2.30 6.83 11.87
CA ILE A 149 1.79 6.42 10.55
C ILE A 149 2.87 5.59 9.89
N ILE A 150 2.52 4.38 9.51
CA ILE A 150 3.42 3.47 8.80
C ILE A 150 2.93 3.40 7.36
N GLY A 151 3.77 3.77 6.40
CA GLY A 151 3.56 3.51 4.98
C GLY A 151 4.36 2.28 4.58
N THR A 152 3.70 1.28 3.99
CA THR A 152 4.42 0.14 3.43
C THR A 152 4.13 -0.09 1.97
N ASP A 153 5.12 -0.54 1.23
CA ASP A 153 4.97 -0.96 -0.16
C ASP A 153 5.90 -2.15 -0.47
N ILE A 154 5.57 -2.90 -1.51
CA ILE A 154 6.43 -3.99 -2.02
C ILE A 154 7.59 -3.41 -2.84
N SER A 155 7.37 -2.26 -3.47
CA SER A 155 8.32 -1.58 -4.35
C SER A 155 9.33 -0.73 -3.56
N GLN A 156 10.62 -0.99 -3.74
CA GLN A 156 11.68 -0.20 -3.10
C GLN A 156 11.82 1.17 -3.75
N ARG A 157 11.67 1.24 -5.08
CA ARG A 157 11.76 2.49 -5.84
C ARG A 157 10.77 3.55 -5.34
N VAL A 158 9.51 3.18 -5.14
CA VAL A 158 8.50 4.14 -4.66
C VAL A 158 8.71 4.52 -3.20
N LEU A 159 9.16 3.59 -2.35
CA LEU A 159 9.51 3.90 -0.97
C LEU A 159 10.72 4.84 -0.86
N HIS A 160 11.70 4.74 -1.76
CA HIS A 160 12.80 5.71 -1.82
C HIS A 160 12.26 7.11 -2.13
N HIS A 161 11.34 7.23 -3.09
CA HIS A 161 10.68 8.49 -3.42
C HIS A 161 9.89 9.02 -2.21
N ALA A 162 9.11 8.18 -1.55
CA ALA A 162 8.33 8.54 -0.36
C ALA A 162 9.19 9.09 0.78
N ARG A 163 10.34 8.45 1.04
CA ARG A 163 11.33 8.93 2.03
C ARG A 163 11.99 10.24 1.63
N LYS A 164 12.24 10.47 0.32
CA LYS A 164 12.68 11.79 -0.17
C LYS A 164 11.60 12.84 0.07
N GLY A 165 10.33 12.49 -0.18
CA GLY A 165 9.17 13.33 0.06
C GLY A 165 9.14 14.59 -0.80
N VAL A 166 9.65 14.53 -2.02
CA VAL A 166 9.70 15.64 -2.99
C VAL A 166 8.81 15.30 -4.18
N TYR A 167 7.79 16.12 -4.42
CA TYR A 167 6.71 15.83 -5.36
C TYR A 167 6.56 16.89 -6.45
N GLY A 168 6.23 16.46 -7.66
CA GLY A 168 5.90 17.34 -8.78
C GLY A 168 4.46 17.84 -8.74
N ASN A 169 4.11 18.79 -9.60
CA ASN A 169 2.77 19.39 -9.66
C ASN A 169 1.64 18.37 -9.92
N SER A 170 1.92 17.26 -10.63
CA SER A 170 0.94 16.21 -10.91
C SER A 170 0.41 15.51 -9.64
N SER A 171 1.21 15.41 -8.58
CA SER A 171 0.79 14.86 -7.28
C SER A 171 -0.20 15.76 -6.54
N PHE A 172 -0.33 17.03 -6.94
CA PHE A 172 -1.21 18.03 -6.30
C PHE A 172 -2.49 18.33 -7.09
N ARG A 173 -2.84 17.50 -8.09
CA ARG A 173 -3.93 17.75 -9.06
C ARG A 173 -5.32 18.01 -8.44
N VAL A 174 -5.57 17.56 -7.21
CA VAL A 174 -6.81 17.85 -6.46
C VAL A 174 -6.53 18.46 -5.09
N THR A 175 -5.29 18.85 -4.81
CA THR A 175 -4.90 19.39 -3.51
C THR A 175 -5.31 20.84 -3.40
N GLU A 176 -6.00 21.20 -2.32
CA GLU A 176 -6.35 22.59 -2.08
C GLU A 176 -5.08 23.44 -1.86
N PRO A 177 -5.01 24.66 -2.41
CA PRO A 177 -3.81 25.49 -2.36
C PRO A 177 -3.28 25.76 -0.95
N HIS A 178 -4.18 25.84 0.03
CA HIS A 178 -3.82 26.12 1.43
C HIS A 178 -3.02 24.97 2.07
N PHE A 179 -3.28 23.71 1.68
CA PHE A 179 -2.48 22.58 2.15
C PHE A 179 -1.09 22.63 1.55
N LYS A 180 -1.00 22.90 0.24
CA LYS A 180 0.29 22.99 -0.47
C LYS A 180 1.19 24.08 0.14
N SER A 181 0.64 25.27 0.39
CA SER A 181 1.42 26.39 0.94
C SER A 181 1.84 26.19 2.41
N ARG A 182 1.04 25.48 3.21
CA ARG A 182 1.30 25.30 4.65
C ARG A 182 2.17 24.08 4.97
N TYR A 183 2.16 23.05 4.12
CA TYR A 183 2.77 21.75 4.42
C TYR A 183 3.93 21.35 3.50
N PHE A 184 4.21 22.17 2.49
CA PHE A 184 5.26 21.91 1.53
C PHE A 184 6.09 23.17 1.29
N HIS A 185 7.35 22.98 0.91
CA HIS A 185 8.26 24.04 0.47
C HIS A 185 8.95 23.62 -0.82
N GLU A 186 9.34 24.58 -1.65
CA GLU A 186 10.03 24.29 -2.91
C GLU A 186 11.42 23.70 -2.64
N GLN A 187 11.72 22.57 -3.29
CA GLN A 187 13.03 21.91 -3.22
C GLN A 187 13.22 21.01 -4.45
N ASP A 188 14.44 20.97 -4.99
CA ASP A 188 14.85 20.06 -6.08
C ASP A 188 13.93 20.11 -7.32
N GLY A 189 13.38 21.28 -7.65
CA GLY A 189 12.44 21.46 -8.77
C GLY A 189 11.04 20.90 -8.51
N GLY A 190 10.73 20.51 -7.27
CA GLY A 190 9.41 20.09 -6.81
C GLY A 190 9.05 20.71 -5.46
N TYR A 191 8.14 20.04 -4.74
CA TYR A 191 7.64 20.46 -3.44
C TYR A 191 7.94 19.38 -2.41
N ARG A 192 8.79 19.71 -1.43
CA ARG A 192 9.14 18.81 -0.34
C ARG A 192 8.15 18.94 0.81
N VAL A 193 7.70 17.81 1.35
CA VAL A 193 6.88 17.74 2.57
C VAL A 193 7.68 18.26 3.77
N ASN A 194 7.05 19.08 4.60
CA ASN A 194 7.66 19.63 5.82
C ASN A 194 8.08 18.54 6.82
N ASP A 195 9.20 18.76 7.53
CA ASP A 195 9.81 17.76 8.41
C ASP A 195 8.88 17.29 9.54
N ARG A 196 8.10 18.19 10.13
CA ARG A 196 7.09 17.85 11.15
C ARG A 196 6.09 16.76 10.71
N ILE A 197 5.79 16.68 9.41
CA ILE A 197 4.89 15.66 8.85
C ILE A 197 5.67 14.36 8.68
N ARG A 198 6.91 14.46 8.21
CA ARG A 198 7.80 13.32 7.98
C ARG A 198 8.19 12.61 9.27
N GLU A 199 8.29 13.32 10.38
CA GLU A 199 8.64 12.77 11.69
C GLU A 199 7.61 11.77 12.22
N ILE A 200 6.33 11.91 11.87
CA ILE A 200 5.26 10.99 12.28
C ILE A 200 4.96 9.91 11.24
N VAL A 201 5.69 9.89 10.11
CA VAL A 201 5.50 8.93 9.01
C VAL A 201 6.76 8.09 8.80
N THR A 202 6.64 6.77 8.99
CA THR A 202 7.73 5.82 8.73
C THR A 202 7.42 4.97 7.50
N PHE A 203 8.42 4.79 6.63
CA PHE A 203 8.30 3.97 5.43
C PHE A 203 9.10 2.67 5.53
N SER A 204 8.42 1.54 5.39
CA SER A 204 9.05 0.21 5.42
C SER A 204 8.65 -0.63 4.22
N ARG A 205 9.50 -1.58 3.84
CA ARG A 205 9.17 -2.52 2.77
C ARG A 205 8.34 -3.66 3.35
N LEU A 206 7.18 -3.92 2.76
CA LEU A 206 6.36 -5.06 3.12
C LEU A 206 5.66 -5.61 1.87
N ASN A 207 5.76 -6.91 1.70
CA ASN A 207 4.91 -7.64 0.77
C ASN A 207 3.67 -8.10 1.55
N LEU A 208 2.48 -7.62 1.16
CA LEU A 208 1.24 -7.94 1.86
C LEU A 208 0.90 -9.43 1.83
N TYR A 209 1.45 -10.16 0.86
CA TYR A 209 1.28 -11.61 0.71
C TYR A 209 2.19 -12.42 1.66
N ASP A 210 3.28 -11.83 2.15
CA ASP A 210 4.26 -12.49 3.02
C ASP A 210 3.83 -12.45 4.50
N SER A 211 3.31 -13.58 5.00
CA SER A 211 2.79 -13.73 6.37
C SER A 211 3.82 -13.50 7.47
N ASN A 212 5.12 -13.67 7.21
CA ASN A 212 6.13 -13.66 8.27
C ASN A 212 6.50 -12.25 8.73
N LYS A 213 6.19 -11.22 7.94
CA LYS A 213 6.63 -9.84 8.20
C LYS A 213 5.63 -8.98 8.96
N PHE A 214 4.39 -9.45 9.12
CA PHE A 214 3.33 -8.73 9.83
C PHE A 214 3.56 -8.64 11.34
N LEU A 215 4.30 -9.59 11.92
CA LEU A 215 4.61 -9.61 13.35
C LEU A 215 5.35 -8.35 13.81
N PHE A 216 6.14 -7.72 12.92
CA PHE A 216 6.92 -6.52 13.23
C PHE A 216 6.13 -5.21 13.15
N LEU A 217 4.94 -5.20 12.52
CA LEU A 217 4.09 -4.00 12.45
C LEU A 217 3.39 -3.70 13.79
N GLY A 218 3.17 -4.73 14.62
CA GLY A 218 2.35 -4.61 15.82
C GLY A 218 0.86 -4.37 15.50
N LYS A 219 0.11 -3.86 16.47
CA LYS A 219 -1.33 -3.61 16.30
C LYS A 219 -1.63 -2.21 15.77
N MET A 220 -2.67 -2.07 14.95
CA MET A 220 -3.11 -0.81 14.37
C MET A 220 -4.53 -0.44 14.83
N ASP A 221 -4.79 0.85 14.96
CA ASP A 221 -6.14 1.38 15.16
C ASP A 221 -6.89 1.51 13.83
N LEU A 222 -6.14 1.77 12.75
CA LEU A 222 -6.67 2.03 11.43
C LEU A 222 -5.74 1.49 10.33
N ILE A 223 -6.30 0.87 9.30
CA ILE A 223 -5.59 0.45 8.10
C ILE A 223 -6.24 1.10 6.88
N PHE A 224 -5.43 1.76 6.05
CA PHE A 224 -5.75 2.11 4.67
C PHE A 224 -5.12 1.08 3.74
N CYS A 225 -5.89 0.51 2.82
CA CYS A 225 -5.38 -0.34 1.75
C CYS A 225 -6.21 -0.07 0.49
N ARG A 226 -5.83 0.97 -0.24
CA ARG A 226 -6.67 1.56 -1.29
C ARG A 226 -6.04 1.43 -2.65
N ASN A 227 -6.81 0.90 -3.60
CA ASN A 227 -6.40 0.66 -4.98
C ASN A 227 -5.20 -0.30 -5.09
N VAL A 228 -5.12 -1.27 -4.18
CA VAL A 228 -4.03 -2.26 -4.09
C VAL A 228 -4.56 -3.67 -4.34
N ILE A 229 -5.61 -4.06 -3.63
CA ILE A 229 -6.11 -5.43 -3.69
C ILE A 229 -6.85 -5.72 -5.00
N ILE A 230 -7.13 -4.71 -5.84
CA ILE A 230 -7.63 -4.90 -7.21
C ILE A 230 -6.73 -5.79 -8.08
N TYR A 231 -5.43 -5.88 -7.77
CA TYR A 231 -4.46 -6.71 -8.50
C TYR A 231 -4.35 -8.15 -7.97
N PHE A 232 -5.09 -8.47 -6.91
CA PHE A 232 -5.11 -9.77 -6.27
C PHE A 232 -6.33 -10.60 -6.71
N ASP A 233 -6.11 -11.90 -6.85
CA ASP A 233 -7.19 -12.87 -7.00
C ASP A 233 -7.93 -13.08 -5.66
N ILE A 234 -8.98 -13.91 -5.66
CA ILE A 234 -9.79 -14.14 -4.46
C ILE A 234 -8.95 -14.76 -3.33
N MET A 235 -8.04 -15.69 -3.65
CA MET A 235 -7.24 -16.37 -2.62
C MET A 235 -6.22 -15.42 -1.99
N SER A 236 -5.56 -14.59 -2.80
CA SER A 236 -4.61 -13.59 -2.32
C SER A 236 -5.29 -12.49 -1.53
N LYS A 237 -6.49 -12.05 -1.95
CA LYS A 237 -7.32 -11.15 -1.15
C LYS A 237 -7.62 -11.76 0.22
N LYS A 238 -8.13 -12.99 0.29
CA LYS A 238 -8.44 -13.64 1.58
C LYS A 238 -7.24 -13.63 2.53
N ARG A 239 -6.07 -14.01 2.03
CA ARG A 239 -4.83 -14.02 2.81
C ARG A 239 -4.46 -12.63 3.35
N VAL A 240 -4.46 -11.62 2.48
CA VAL A 240 -4.12 -10.23 2.86
C VAL A 240 -5.12 -9.68 3.88
N ILE A 241 -6.41 -9.93 3.68
CA ILE A 241 -7.47 -9.46 4.59
C ILE A 241 -7.39 -10.16 5.95
N GLU A 242 -6.98 -11.43 6.01
CA GLU A 242 -6.69 -12.12 7.27
C GLU A 242 -5.54 -11.44 8.03
N HIS A 243 -4.48 -11.02 7.32
CA HIS A 243 -3.41 -10.26 7.94
C HIS A 243 -3.89 -8.89 8.46
N PHE A 244 -4.76 -8.18 7.73
CA PHE A 244 -5.36 -6.94 8.23
C PHE A 244 -6.21 -7.17 9.47
N TYR A 245 -7.02 -8.23 9.46
CA TYR A 245 -7.85 -8.59 10.60
C TYR A 245 -7.03 -8.90 11.84
N THR A 246 -5.94 -9.66 11.70
CA THR A 246 -5.05 -9.96 12.83
C THR A 246 -4.25 -8.74 13.29
N THR A 247 -3.96 -7.79 12.41
CA THR A 247 -3.21 -6.55 12.72
C THR A 247 -4.08 -5.50 13.42
N LEU A 248 -5.38 -5.40 13.09
CA LEU A 248 -6.27 -4.42 13.71
C LEU A 248 -6.58 -4.72 15.18
N HIS A 249 -6.68 -3.67 15.99
CA HIS A 249 -7.37 -3.72 17.27
C HIS A 249 -8.87 -4.01 17.06
N PRO A 250 -9.53 -4.74 17.98
CA PRO A 250 -10.99 -4.78 18.01
C PRO A 250 -11.56 -3.35 18.08
N GLY A 251 -12.56 -3.04 17.25
CA GLY A 251 -13.09 -1.69 17.04
C GLY A 251 -12.26 -0.82 16.09
N GLY A 252 -11.14 -1.33 15.56
CA GLY A 252 -10.36 -0.65 14.54
C GLY A 252 -10.98 -0.75 13.15
N PHE A 253 -10.61 0.16 12.25
CA PHE A 253 -11.22 0.26 10.92
C PHE A 253 -10.25 -0.09 9.78
N LEU A 254 -10.80 -0.60 8.69
CA LEU A 254 -10.15 -0.87 7.42
C LEU A 254 -10.85 -0.07 6.31
N LEU A 255 -10.08 0.78 5.63
CA LEU A 255 -10.52 1.61 4.52
C LEU A 255 -9.94 1.03 3.23
N LEU A 256 -10.82 0.71 2.29
CA LEU A 256 -10.48 0.22 0.96
C LEU A 256 -10.84 1.27 -0.09
N GLY A 257 -10.26 1.17 -1.29
CA GLY A 257 -10.60 2.06 -2.40
C GLY A 257 -12.02 1.81 -2.90
N HIS A 258 -12.61 2.78 -3.59
CA HIS A 258 -14.04 2.72 -3.97
C HIS A 258 -14.45 1.50 -4.83
N SER A 259 -13.51 0.92 -5.59
CA SER A 259 -13.76 -0.25 -6.43
C SER A 259 -13.51 -1.58 -5.71
N GLU A 260 -13.15 -1.53 -4.42
CA GLU A 260 -12.71 -2.69 -3.63
C GLU A 260 -13.77 -3.04 -2.58
N SER A 261 -14.01 -4.33 -2.39
CA SER A 261 -15.02 -4.82 -1.46
C SER A 261 -14.61 -6.15 -0.85
N LEU A 262 -15.02 -6.39 0.40
CA LEU A 262 -14.86 -7.67 1.09
C LEU A 262 -16.02 -8.64 0.83
N MET A 263 -17.04 -8.20 0.08
CA MET A 263 -18.15 -9.05 -0.32
C MET A 263 -17.63 -10.27 -1.10
N ASN A 264 -18.10 -11.47 -0.73
CA ASN A 264 -17.64 -12.76 -1.26
C ASN A 264 -16.18 -13.14 -0.93
N ILE A 265 -15.48 -12.35 -0.10
CA ILE A 265 -14.12 -12.64 0.36
C ILE A 265 -14.15 -13.16 1.79
N THR A 266 -14.77 -12.41 2.71
CA THR A 266 -14.88 -12.77 4.13
C THR A 266 -16.05 -12.06 4.80
N THR A 267 -16.53 -12.62 5.92
CA THR A 267 -17.55 -12.03 6.80
C THR A 267 -16.96 -11.57 8.15
N ALA A 268 -15.62 -11.61 8.30
CA ALA A 268 -14.95 -11.28 9.57
C ALA A 268 -15.06 -9.80 9.97
N PHE A 269 -15.27 -8.90 9.00
CA PHE A 269 -15.47 -7.48 9.22
C PHE A 269 -16.94 -7.09 9.16
N LYS A 270 -17.34 -6.12 9.98
CA LYS A 270 -18.66 -5.49 9.90
C LYS A 270 -18.59 -4.30 8.96
N LEU A 271 -19.53 -4.20 8.01
CA LEU A 271 -19.69 -2.99 7.21
C LEU A 271 -20.29 -1.86 8.08
N ARG A 272 -19.62 -0.72 8.13
CA ARG A 272 -20.06 0.48 8.83
C ARG A 272 -20.41 1.55 7.81
N HIS A 273 -21.65 2.04 7.89
CA HIS A 273 -22.15 3.14 7.07
C HIS A 273 -21.95 4.44 7.84
N PHE A 274 -21.05 5.28 7.35
CA PHE A 274 -20.89 6.66 7.78
C PHE A 274 -21.65 7.58 6.82
N LYS A 275 -21.78 8.86 7.20
CA LYS A 275 -22.43 9.86 6.35
C LYS A 275 -21.67 10.07 5.05
N ASN A 276 -20.34 10.07 5.13
CA ASN A 276 -19.47 10.40 4.00
C ASN A 276 -18.96 9.17 3.22
N ASP A 277 -18.90 7.98 3.83
CA ASP A 277 -18.38 6.77 3.19
C ASP A 277 -18.88 5.47 3.88
N MET A 278 -18.58 4.31 3.29
CA MET A 278 -18.76 3.01 3.92
C MET A 278 -17.40 2.34 4.12
N VAL A 279 -17.12 1.89 5.34
CA VAL A 279 -15.83 1.29 5.71
C VAL A 279 -16.03 -0.02 6.46
N TYR A 280 -14.96 -0.76 6.68
CA TYR A 280 -15.01 -2.03 7.40
C TYR A 280 -14.49 -1.84 8.84
N GLU A 281 -15.20 -2.38 9.82
CA GLU A 281 -14.81 -2.37 11.22
C GLU A 281 -14.51 -3.80 11.68
N LYS A 282 -13.40 -3.98 12.39
CA LYS A 282 -13.15 -5.22 13.12
C LYS A 282 -14.05 -5.25 14.35
N PRO A 283 -14.96 -6.24 14.50
CA PRO A 283 -15.86 -6.28 15.64
C PRO A 283 -15.11 -6.26 16.98
N LEU A 284 -15.72 -5.63 17.98
CA LEU A 284 -15.27 -5.77 19.37
C LEU A 284 -15.30 -7.26 19.75
N LEU A 285 -14.31 -7.71 20.52
CA LEU A 285 -14.37 -9.04 21.12
C LEU A 285 -15.62 -9.06 21.99
N SER A 286 -16.59 -9.92 21.67
CA SER A 286 -17.70 -10.19 22.57
C SER A 286 -17.12 -10.55 23.91
N GLY A 287 -17.33 -9.71 24.93
CA GLY A 287 -16.86 -9.98 26.28
C GLY A 287 -17.27 -11.40 26.63
N SER A 288 -16.33 -12.19 27.13
CA SER A 288 -16.65 -13.45 27.79
C SER A 288 -17.73 -13.12 28.81
N VAL A 289 -18.98 -13.45 28.48
CA VAL A 289 -20.05 -13.49 29.46
C VAL A 289 -19.63 -14.63 30.36
N VAL A 290 -18.92 -14.28 31.44
CA VAL A 290 -18.78 -15.15 32.59
C VAL A 290 -20.21 -15.34 33.08
N LYS A 291 -20.80 -16.49 32.70
CA LYS A 291 -21.97 -17.02 33.38
C LYS A 291 -21.58 -17.43 34.79
#